data_AF-W3WZD3-F1
#
_entry.id   AF-W3WZD3-F1
#
_cell.length_a   1.000
_cell.length_b   1.000
_cell.length_c   1.000
_cell.angle_alpha   90.00
_cell.angle_beta   90.00
_cell.angle_gamma   90.00
#
_symmetry.space_group_name_H-M   'P 1'
#
loop_
_entity.id
_entity.type
_entity.pdbx_description
1 polymer ?
#
loop_
_entity_poly.entity_id
_entity_poly.type
_entity_poly.pdbx_seq_one_letter_code
_entity_poly.pdbx_strand_id
1 'polypeptide(L)'
;MGDDIVGQSRSIASLWSPDGDADADPQARKQSLVRLVRGNYLNVNEFRLLKELLSTVTLQRDIITNLPIELVILVIDKLNAQDIMACLMVSHAWNATLMSDKVVFSMADRLFPPLTWESLHHSSSSRDSQKALRLQFVNHLQKRLLLHDRVARWDTYRGYERTYLWDTETEFKLAGQDYTRFPPPNLPSNERAVYANGHIAWQQETHTLVLDNLQDKSRKILAFPGARLLGPELKLAALGNQLVVATMDRHVFAWNIHTNVCERKTLPSLPAQCTTCRTQVVIVTEKGLYVWTIGGSLIEVDLPVYEIEFLAVKQFCKAFVHPRLDNVVYVRRVYRHTSSTLRFVIDKFVQRQHVKTLNYDVDIGWLTNERIASSYEGVIPLSEQNHYHEGRYLHEFDMFHESFLVREIPHNGRRHNETFMFNFDDNFAVELSEKKYWVW
;
A
#
# COMPACT_ATOMS: atom_id res chain seq x y z
N MET A 1 51.35 -2.96 -58.10
CA MET A 1 50.05 -2.98 -57.39
C MET A 1 50.32 -3.55 -56.01
N GLY A 2 50.51 -2.67 -55.04
CA GLY A 2 50.95 -3.05 -53.69
C GLY A 2 51.62 -1.85 -53.06
N ASP A 3 50.82 -1.01 -52.42
CA ASP A 3 51.20 0.01 -51.43
C ASP A 3 49.91 0.77 -51.09
N ASP A 4 49.20 0.39 -50.01
CA ASP A 4 48.14 1.22 -49.37
C ASP A 4 47.54 0.63 -48.06
N ILE A 5 48.33 0.01 -47.17
CA ILE A 5 47.80 -0.52 -45.87
C ILE A 5 48.52 0.05 -44.62
N VAL A 6 49.41 1.05 -44.75
CA VAL A 6 50.21 1.54 -43.59
C VAL A 6 49.64 2.83 -42.95
N GLY A 7 48.48 3.33 -43.39
CA GLY A 7 47.96 4.64 -42.97
C GLY A 7 47.11 4.73 -41.70
N GLN A 8 46.49 3.65 -41.20
CA GLN A 8 45.43 3.77 -40.18
C GLN A 8 45.80 3.39 -38.74
N SER A 9 46.97 2.82 -38.48
CA SER A 9 47.38 2.42 -37.12
C SER A 9 47.84 3.58 -36.22
N ARG A 10 47.85 4.84 -36.70
CA ARG A 10 48.31 6.02 -35.93
C ARG A 10 47.22 6.74 -35.10
N SER A 11 45.95 6.32 -35.14
CA SER A 11 44.85 7.11 -34.56
C SER A 11 44.48 6.82 -33.10
N ILE A 12 44.95 5.73 -32.48
CA ILE A 12 44.57 5.38 -31.09
C ILE A 12 45.59 5.91 -30.06
N ALA A 13 46.86 6.06 -30.45
CA ALA A 13 47.91 6.52 -29.55
C ALA A 13 47.77 7.99 -29.14
N SER A 14 47.06 8.82 -29.92
CA SER A 14 46.81 10.24 -29.59
C SER A 14 45.68 10.45 -28.57
N LEU A 15 44.97 9.39 -28.16
CA LEU A 15 43.84 9.46 -27.23
C LEU A 15 44.25 9.45 -25.76
N TRP A 16 45.51 9.10 -25.47
CA TRP A 16 46.03 8.96 -24.12
C TRP A 16 47.37 9.69 -24.04
N SER A 17 47.32 11.02 -23.98
CA SER A 17 48.50 11.77 -23.53
C SER A 17 48.74 11.39 -22.06
N PRO A 18 49.94 10.91 -21.67
CA PRO A 18 50.24 10.53 -20.29
C PRO A 18 50.20 11.72 -19.33
N ASP A 19 50.29 12.93 -19.88
CA ASP A 19 50.14 14.18 -19.14
C ASP A 19 48.65 14.50 -19.03
N GLY A 20 48.10 14.21 -17.84
CA GLY A 20 46.68 14.27 -17.54
C GLY A 20 46.09 15.68 -17.58
N ASP A 21 45.71 16.14 -18.77
CA ASP A 21 44.76 17.24 -18.90
C ASP A 21 43.36 16.73 -18.56
N ALA A 22 42.95 16.99 -17.31
CA ALA A 22 41.60 16.73 -16.81
C ALA A 22 40.49 17.49 -17.58
N ASP A 23 40.88 18.41 -18.48
CA ASP A 23 40.00 19.26 -19.31
C ASP A 23 39.65 18.66 -20.68
N ALA A 24 40.02 17.41 -20.97
CA ALA A 24 39.61 16.76 -22.22
C ALA A 24 38.06 16.75 -22.36
N ASP A 25 37.55 17.38 -23.43
CA ASP A 25 36.13 17.54 -23.74
C ASP A 25 35.35 16.22 -23.51
N PRO A 26 34.37 16.21 -22.58
CA PRO A 26 33.55 15.03 -22.29
C PRO A 26 32.87 14.46 -23.54
N GLN A 27 32.53 15.29 -24.51
CA GLN A 27 31.92 14.84 -25.76
C GLN A 27 32.91 14.13 -26.66
N ALA A 28 34.13 14.63 -26.80
CA ALA A 28 35.19 13.96 -27.55
C ALA A 28 35.50 12.56 -26.98
N ARG A 29 35.56 12.43 -25.65
CA ARG A 29 35.73 11.12 -24.97
C ARG A 29 34.56 10.18 -25.22
N LYS A 30 33.33 10.68 -25.09
CA LYS A 30 32.11 9.89 -25.37
C LYS A 30 32.07 9.40 -26.82
N GLN A 31 32.35 10.27 -27.78
CA GLN A 31 32.36 9.89 -29.21
C GLN A 31 33.44 8.85 -29.51
N SER A 32 34.60 8.95 -28.87
CA SER A 32 35.69 7.99 -29.01
C SER A 32 35.30 6.61 -28.46
N LEU A 33 34.66 6.54 -27.29
CA LEU A 33 34.12 5.29 -26.75
C LEU A 33 33.04 4.69 -27.65
N VAL A 34 32.14 5.51 -28.19
CA VAL A 34 31.11 5.04 -29.13
C VAL A 34 31.74 4.46 -30.40
N ARG A 35 32.78 5.11 -30.93
CA ARG A 35 33.54 4.60 -32.09
C ARG A 35 34.25 3.29 -31.77
N LEU A 36 34.87 3.17 -30.59
CA LEU A 36 35.54 1.96 -30.14
C LEU A 36 34.56 0.76 -30.07
N VAL A 37 33.38 0.98 -29.48
CA VAL A 37 32.38 -0.08 -29.27
C VAL A 37 31.63 -0.43 -30.56
N ARG A 38 31.32 0.55 -31.41
CA ARG A 38 30.51 0.33 -32.63
C ARG A 38 31.33 0.04 -33.88
N GLY A 39 32.59 0.43 -33.91
CA GLY A 39 33.39 0.43 -35.14
C GLY A 39 33.98 -0.92 -35.54
N ASN A 40 33.59 -2.04 -34.94
CA ASN A 40 34.21 -3.36 -35.12
C ASN A 40 35.74 -3.36 -34.92
N TYR A 41 36.28 -2.37 -34.23
CA TYR A 41 37.73 -2.27 -33.96
C TYR A 41 38.18 -3.18 -32.83
N LEU A 42 37.24 -3.70 -32.03
CA LEU A 42 37.51 -4.64 -30.96
C LEU A 42 37.30 -6.07 -31.46
N ASN A 43 38.31 -6.92 -31.27
CA ASN A 43 38.14 -8.35 -31.47
C ASN A 43 37.34 -8.98 -30.31
N VAL A 44 36.92 -10.24 -30.48
CA VAL A 44 36.07 -10.96 -29.51
C VAL A 44 36.71 -11.05 -28.11
N ASN A 45 38.05 -11.16 -28.04
CA ASN A 45 38.77 -11.25 -26.77
C ASN A 45 38.85 -9.90 -26.07
N GLU A 46 39.08 -8.81 -26.81
CA GLU A 46 39.07 -7.45 -26.29
C GLU A 46 37.68 -7.04 -25.81
N PHE A 47 36.63 -7.47 -26.51
CA PHE A 47 35.26 -7.25 -26.06
C PHE A 47 34.98 -8.00 -24.75
N ARG A 48 35.51 -9.23 -24.61
CA ARG A 48 35.39 -10.02 -23.38
C ARG A 48 36.13 -9.35 -22.22
N LEU A 49 37.35 -8.85 -22.44
CA LEU A 49 38.13 -8.12 -21.45
C LEU A 49 37.45 -6.80 -21.06
N LEU A 50 36.93 -6.04 -22.02
CA LEU A 50 36.19 -4.80 -21.76
C LEU A 50 34.94 -5.08 -20.91
N LYS A 51 34.24 -6.18 -21.18
CA LYS A 51 33.09 -6.62 -20.38
C LYS A 51 33.51 -7.00 -18.95
N GLU A 52 34.63 -7.69 -18.80
CA GLU A 52 35.20 -8.05 -17.49
C GLU A 52 35.59 -6.78 -16.71
N LEU A 53 36.30 -5.85 -17.33
CA LEU A 53 36.66 -4.57 -16.73
C LEU A 53 35.42 -3.73 -16.37
N LEU A 54 34.43 -3.63 -17.26
CA LEU A 54 33.18 -2.92 -16.96
C LEU A 54 32.34 -3.62 -15.88
N SER A 55 32.50 -4.93 -15.70
CA SER A 55 31.87 -5.65 -14.58
C SER A 55 32.58 -5.40 -13.26
N THR A 56 33.90 -5.15 -13.29
CA THR A 56 34.65 -4.72 -12.10
C THR A 56 34.42 -3.25 -11.75
N VAL A 57 34.14 -2.41 -12.75
CA VAL A 57 33.72 -1.02 -12.55
C VAL A 57 32.23 -1.02 -12.23
N THR A 58 31.88 -1.12 -10.95
CA THR A 58 30.50 -0.98 -10.47
C THR A 58 29.98 0.43 -10.76
N LEU A 59 29.43 0.63 -11.96
CA LEU A 59 28.70 1.84 -12.33
C LEU A 59 27.44 2.05 -11.46
N GLN A 60 26.99 0.99 -10.78
CA GLN A 60 26.10 1.10 -9.64
C GLN A 60 26.89 1.62 -8.44
N ARG A 61 27.07 2.94 -8.37
CA ARG A 61 27.45 3.56 -7.11
C ARG A 61 26.33 3.23 -6.13
N ASP A 62 26.66 2.48 -5.09
CA ASP A 62 25.76 2.31 -3.96
C ASP A 62 25.63 3.67 -3.27
N ILE A 63 24.58 4.40 -3.63
CA ILE A 63 24.37 5.77 -3.16
C ILE A 63 24.12 5.73 -1.64
N ILE A 64 23.30 4.80 -1.14
CA ILE A 64 22.90 4.81 0.27
C ILE A 64 24.05 4.45 1.19
N THR A 65 24.91 3.48 0.84
CA THR A 65 25.99 3.08 1.75
C THR A 65 27.19 4.02 1.72
N ASN A 66 27.40 4.76 0.63
CA ASN A 66 28.52 5.70 0.49
C ASN A 66 28.16 7.14 0.88
N LEU A 67 26.89 7.45 1.10
CA LEU A 67 26.46 8.78 1.53
C LEU A 67 26.73 8.99 3.04
N PRO A 68 27.16 10.20 3.44
CA PRO A 68 27.07 10.64 4.82
C PRO A 68 25.65 10.48 5.37
N ILE A 69 25.54 10.14 6.65
CA ILE A 69 24.26 9.75 7.26
C ILE A 69 23.21 10.87 7.21
N GLU A 70 23.66 12.12 7.22
CA GLU A 70 22.83 13.31 7.08
C GLU A 70 22.13 13.36 5.71
N LEU A 71 22.84 12.97 4.64
CA LEU A 71 22.27 12.92 3.30
C LEU A 71 21.33 11.71 3.15
N VAL A 72 21.62 10.60 3.82
CA VAL A 72 20.70 9.44 3.88
C VAL A 72 19.38 9.87 4.52
N ILE A 73 19.42 10.60 5.65
CA ILE A 73 18.21 11.14 6.30
C ILE A 73 17.41 12.01 5.32
N LEU A 74 18.05 12.94 4.61
CA LEU A 74 17.37 13.80 3.63
C LEU A 74 16.71 13.02 2.49
N VAL A 75 17.33 11.93 2.02
CA VAL A 75 16.75 11.04 1.02
C VAL A 75 15.54 10.29 1.60
N ILE A 76 15.69 9.70 2.77
CA ILE A 76 14.66 8.91 3.44
C ILE A 76 13.44 9.75 3.85
N ASP A 77 13.64 11.02 4.18
CA ASP A 77 12.54 11.96 4.45
C ASP A 77 11.62 12.19 3.25
N LYS A 78 12.10 11.93 2.03
CA LYS A 78 11.30 11.99 0.81
C LYS A 78 10.61 10.68 0.47
N LEU A 79 10.94 9.58 1.15
CA LEU A 79 10.33 8.27 0.91
C LEU A 79 9.09 8.04 1.78
N ASN A 80 8.11 7.32 1.24
CA ASN A 80 6.98 6.83 2.03
C ASN A 80 7.35 5.52 2.77
N ALA A 81 6.46 5.01 3.63
CA ALA A 81 6.73 3.80 4.42
C ALA A 81 6.95 2.54 3.57
N GLN A 82 6.27 2.42 2.41
CA GLN A 82 6.43 1.30 1.49
C GLN A 82 7.80 1.33 0.80
N ASP A 83 8.21 2.50 0.32
CA ASP A 83 9.51 2.71 -0.31
C ASP A 83 10.64 2.44 0.67
N ILE A 84 10.49 2.88 1.93
CA ILE A 84 11.46 2.58 3.00
C ILE A 84 11.58 1.07 3.21
N MET A 85 10.47 0.34 3.26
CA MET A 85 10.52 -1.11 3.39
C MET A 85 11.21 -1.77 2.19
N ALA A 86 10.92 -1.31 0.97
CA ALA A 86 11.60 -1.79 -0.22
C ALA A 86 13.12 -1.54 -0.11
N CYS A 87 13.54 -0.35 0.33
CA CYS A 87 14.95 -0.03 0.56
C CYS A 87 15.60 -0.93 1.62
N LEU A 88 14.90 -1.28 2.70
CA LEU A 88 15.39 -2.21 3.73
C LEU A 88 15.60 -3.63 3.21
N MET A 89 14.97 -3.99 2.10
CA MET A 89 15.06 -5.30 1.45
C MET A 89 16.06 -5.34 0.28
N VAL A 90 16.67 -4.21 -0.10
CA VAL A 90 17.62 -4.14 -1.24
C VAL A 90 18.90 -4.93 -0.96
N SER A 91 19.53 -4.67 0.19
CA SER A 91 20.77 -5.36 0.60
C SER A 91 20.98 -5.27 2.10
N HIS A 92 21.82 -6.14 2.65
CA HIS A 92 22.21 -6.07 4.06
C HIS A 92 22.91 -4.76 4.42
N ALA A 93 23.71 -4.20 3.50
CA ALA A 93 24.40 -2.94 3.72
C ALA A 93 23.43 -1.74 3.77
N TRP A 94 22.44 -1.72 2.87
CA TRP A 94 21.35 -0.73 2.92
C TRP A 94 20.58 -0.83 4.22
N ASN A 95 20.19 -2.06 4.60
CA ASN A 95 19.48 -2.30 5.84
C ASN A 95 20.29 -1.78 7.04
N ALA A 96 21.58 -2.11 7.14
CA ALA A 96 22.44 -1.64 8.22
C ALA A 96 22.54 -0.11 8.29
N THR A 97 22.70 0.58 7.15
CA THR A 97 22.76 2.06 7.10
C THR A 97 21.44 2.69 7.50
N LEU A 98 20.33 2.17 6.96
CA LEU A 98 18.98 2.67 7.23
C LEU A 98 18.50 2.35 8.65
N MET A 99 18.99 1.27 9.25
CA MET A 99 18.73 0.87 10.63
C MET A 99 19.71 1.49 11.63
N SER A 100 20.54 2.45 11.23
CA SER A 100 21.35 3.24 12.16
C SER A 100 20.46 4.10 13.07
N ASP A 101 20.93 4.39 14.29
CA ASP A 101 20.11 5.09 15.30
C ASP A 101 19.59 6.44 14.82
N LYS A 102 20.44 7.21 14.13
CA LYS A 102 20.06 8.54 13.63
C LYS A 102 18.97 8.45 12.57
N VAL A 103 19.09 7.49 11.65
CA VAL A 103 18.11 7.32 10.56
C VAL A 103 16.81 6.75 11.10
N VAL A 104 16.87 5.73 11.96
CA VAL A 104 15.66 5.16 12.58
C VAL A 104 14.96 6.18 13.45
N PHE A 105 15.68 6.97 14.25
CA PHE A 105 15.07 8.02 15.05
C PHE A 105 14.39 9.06 14.16
N SER A 106 15.05 9.54 13.11
CA SER A 106 14.45 10.47 12.14
C SER A 106 13.23 9.88 11.42
N MET A 107 13.31 8.61 10.99
CA MET A 107 12.18 7.90 10.38
C MET A 107 11.02 7.72 11.36
N ALA A 108 11.31 7.33 12.60
CA ALA A 108 10.33 7.13 13.65
C ALA A 108 9.69 8.47 14.01
N ASP A 109 10.45 9.55 14.16
CA ASP A 109 9.93 10.88 14.48
C ASP A 109 8.96 11.38 13.40
N ARG A 110 9.30 11.14 12.12
CA ARG A 110 8.47 11.54 10.98
C ARG A 110 7.25 10.65 10.78
N LEU A 111 7.41 9.33 10.86
CA LEU A 111 6.36 8.36 10.49
C LEU A 111 5.50 7.94 11.68
N PHE A 112 6.07 7.94 12.88
CA PHE A 112 5.50 7.44 14.13
C PHE A 112 5.95 8.30 15.33
N PRO A 113 5.65 9.62 15.36
CA PRO A 113 6.11 10.52 16.43
C PRO A 113 5.91 10.03 17.87
N PRO A 114 4.84 9.28 18.22
CA PRO A 114 4.69 8.74 19.57
C PRO A 114 5.86 7.86 20.04
N LEU A 115 6.51 7.12 19.12
CA LEU A 115 7.62 6.22 19.46
C LEU A 115 8.87 6.99 19.91
N THR A 116 9.15 8.14 19.30
CA THR A 116 10.32 8.96 19.67
C THR A 116 10.09 9.71 20.97
N TRP A 117 8.86 10.17 21.22
CA TRP A 117 8.49 10.81 22.47
C TRP A 117 8.67 9.89 23.69
N GLU A 118 8.11 8.68 23.65
CA GLU A 118 8.24 7.72 24.75
C GLU A 118 9.71 7.36 25.02
N SER A 119 10.52 7.21 23.97
CA SER A 119 11.95 6.95 24.10
C SER A 119 12.73 8.11 24.70
N LEU A 120 12.29 9.37 24.52
CA LEU A 120 12.96 10.54 25.08
C LEU A 120 12.67 10.71 26.57
N HIS A 121 11.48 10.29 27.03
CA HIS A 121 11.02 10.53 28.40
C HIS A 121 11.22 9.36 29.37
N HIS A 122 11.31 8.12 28.89
CA HIS A 122 11.28 6.95 29.77
C HIS A 122 12.63 6.25 30.04
N SER A 123 13.75 6.71 29.48
CA SER A 123 15.00 5.95 29.59
C SER A 123 16.17 6.66 30.23
N SER A 124 16.57 6.17 31.40
CA SER A 124 17.84 6.49 32.08
C SER A 124 19.03 5.65 31.59
N SER A 125 18.84 4.65 30.70
CA SER A 125 19.92 3.97 29.98
C SER A 125 19.75 4.12 28.45
N SER A 126 20.74 4.72 27.77
CA SER A 126 20.57 5.14 26.36
C SER A 126 20.65 3.99 25.35
N ARG A 127 21.39 2.92 25.64
CA ARG A 127 21.63 1.82 24.67
C ARG A 127 20.47 0.85 24.51
N ASP A 128 19.82 0.47 25.60
CA ASP A 128 18.71 -0.49 25.54
C ASP A 128 17.47 0.15 24.89
N SER A 129 17.30 1.44 25.11
CA SER A 129 16.21 2.25 24.58
C SER A 129 16.30 2.45 23.08
N GLN A 130 17.51 2.62 22.54
CA GLN A 130 17.74 2.67 21.09
C GLN A 130 17.42 1.33 20.42
N LYS A 131 17.82 0.20 21.02
CA LYS A 131 17.46 -1.13 20.49
C LYS A 131 15.95 -1.37 20.55
N ALA A 132 15.30 -0.97 21.64
CA ALA A 132 13.86 -1.06 21.79
C ALA A 132 13.13 -0.22 20.73
N LEU A 133 13.58 1.03 20.50
CA LEU A 133 13.02 1.90 19.47
C LEU A 133 13.15 1.27 18.07
N ARG A 134 14.31 0.71 17.72
CA ARG A 134 14.49 0.02 16.42
C ARG A 134 13.52 -1.13 16.25
N LEU A 135 13.39 -1.99 17.27
CA LEU A 135 12.48 -3.13 17.22
C LEU A 135 11.02 -2.66 17.14
N GLN A 136 10.63 -1.66 17.91
CA GLN A 136 9.31 -1.06 17.86
C GLN A 136 9.05 -0.42 16.51
N PHE A 137 10.00 0.31 15.94
CA PHE A 137 9.90 0.93 14.62
C PHE A 137 9.70 -0.12 13.53
N VAL A 138 10.53 -1.17 13.49
CA VAL A 138 10.37 -2.27 12.53
C VAL A 138 9.01 -2.94 12.69
N ASN A 139 8.60 -3.24 13.92
CA ASN A 139 7.29 -3.82 14.20
C ASN A 139 6.16 -2.89 13.76
N HIS A 140 6.27 -1.58 13.97
CA HIS A 140 5.26 -0.60 13.53
C HIS A 140 5.26 -0.41 12.02
N LEU A 141 6.42 -0.47 11.37
CA LEU A 141 6.54 -0.35 9.92
C LEU A 141 5.97 -1.60 9.24
N GLN A 142 6.33 -2.80 9.72
CA GLN A 142 5.72 -4.06 9.30
C GLN A 142 4.23 -4.06 9.59
N LYS A 143 3.81 -3.71 10.80
CA LYS A 143 2.39 -3.58 11.14
C LYS A 143 1.70 -2.54 10.26
N ARG A 144 2.30 -1.40 9.90
CA ARG A 144 1.66 -0.41 9.03
C ARG A 144 1.49 -0.92 7.60
N LEU A 145 2.38 -1.79 7.14
CA LEU A 145 2.28 -2.47 5.86
C LEU A 145 1.27 -3.62 5.91
N LEU A 146 1.17 -4.31 7.05
CA LEU A 146 0.23 -5.42 7.26
C LEU A 146 -1.17 -4.94 7.70
N LEU A 147 -1.28 -3.81 8.39
CA LEU A 147 -2.49 -3.17 8.94
C LEU A 147 -3.00 -2.06 8.03
N HIS A 148 -2.51 -1.96 6.79
CA HIS A 148 -3.23 -1.22 5.76
C HIS A 148 -4.70 -1.72 5.61
N ASP A 149 -5.05 -2.85 6.22
CA ASP A 149 -6.35 -3.48 6.14
C ASP A 149 -7.26 -3.42 7.39
N ARG A 150 -6.87 -2.83 8.53
CA ARG A 150 -7.82 -2.41 9.61
C ARG A 150 -7.11 -1.72 10.78
N VAL A 151 -7.70 -0.63 11.27
CA VAL A 151 -7.30 0.09 12.49
C VAL A 151 -7.66 -0.73 13.73
N ALA A 152 -6.98 -1.87 13.93
CA ALA A 152 -7.30 -2.81 15.01
C ALA A 152 -6.76 -2.41 16.39
N ARG A 153 -6.22 -1.21 16.56
CA ARG A 153 -6.02 -0.57 17.88
C ARG A 153 -5.50 0.86 17.72
N TRP A 154 -6.43 1.77 17.46
CA TRP A 154 -6.21 3.22 17.52
C TRP A 154 -5.59 3.67 18.86
N ASP A 155 -5.96 2.98 19.94
CA ASP A 155 -5.45 3.23 21.30
C ASP A 155 -3.92 3.11 21.41
N THR A 156 -3.29 2.27 20.58
CA THR A 156 -1.83 2.11 20.60
C THR A 156 -1.11 3.28 19.92
N TYR A 157 -1.77 3.94 18.95
CA TYR A 157 -1.19 5.09 18.25
C TYR A 157 -1.29 6.39 19.06
N ARG A 158 -2.26 6.48 19.98
CA ARG A 158 -2.42 7.64 20.88
C ARG A 158 -1.49 7.60 22.09
N GLY A 159 -0.92 6.44 22.41
CA GLY A 159 -0.37 6.17 23.74
C GLY A 159 -1.45 6.31 24.81
N TYR A 160 -1.19 5.85 26.04
CA TYR A 160 -2.07 6.10 27.19
C TYR A 160 -2.14 7.59 27.60
N GLU A 161 -1.69 8.50 26.75
CA GLU A 161 -1.64 9.93 26.99
C GLU A 161 -3.00 10.58 26.69
N ARG A 162 -3.71 10.88 27.78
CA ARG A 162 -4.76 11.92 27.86
C ARG A 162 -4.29 13.32 27.40
N THR A 163 -3.04 13.45 26.96
CA THR A 163 -2.29 14.68 26.68
C THR A 163 -2.16 15.03 25.19
N TYR A 164 -2.74 14.26 24.25
CA TYR A 164 -3.06 14.80 22.91
C TYR A 164 -4.12 15.93 22.94
N LEU A 165 -4.55 16.32 24.13
CA LEU A 165 -5.10 17.61 24.48
C LEU A 165 -3.96 18.59 24.79
N TRP A 166 -3.35 19.20 23.76
CA TRP A 166 -2.67 20.48 23.96
C TRP A 166 -3.20 21.56 23.02
N ASP A 167 -3.72 22.58 23.69
CA ASP A 167 -3.97 23.97 23.32
C ASP A 167 -4.76 24.30 22.05
N THR A 168 -6.09 24.26 22.17
CA THR A 168 -6.93 25.37 21.69
C THR A 168 -8.09 25.65 22.63
N GLU A 169 -7.81 26.50 23.60
CA GLU A 169 -8.82 27.28 24.31
C GLU A 169 -9.26 28.43 23.40
N THR A 170 -10.16 28.18 22.44
CA THR A 170 -10.95 29.26 21.84
C THR A 170 -12.19 28.69 21.14
N GLU A 171 -13.32 29.21 21.58
CA GLU A 171 -14.70 28.81 21.34
C GLU A 171 -15.19 29.02 19.89
N PHE A 172 -16.23 28.24 19.56
CA PHE A 172 -17.13 28.42 18.44
C PHE A 172 -17.59 29.88 18.23
N LYS A 173 -17.40 30.42 17.02
CA LYS A 173 -18.44 31.25 16.37
C LYS A 173 -18.69 30.76 14.96
N LEU A 174 -19.97 30.48 14.69
CA LEU A 174 -20.50 30.15 13.37
C LEU A 174 -20.01 31.16 12.31
N ALA A 175 -19.53 30.63 11.19
CA ALA A 175 -19.06 31.32 9.99
C ALA A 175 -17.68 32.01 10.11
N GLY A 176 -16.61 31.23 9.96
CA GLY A 176 -15.24 31.71 9.73
C GLY A 176 -14.24 31.31 10.83
N GLN A 177 -13.39 30.33 10.51
CA GLN A 177 -12.18 29.85 11.23
C GLN A 177 -12.28 29.36 12.69
N ASP A 178 -11.42 28.37 12.96
CA ASP A 178 -10.85 27.89 14.23
C ASP A 178 -11.54 26.84 15.13
N TYR A 179 -10.66 26.02 15.69
CA TYR A 179 -10.83 24.67 16.26
C TYR A 179 -10.89 24.71 17.79
N THR A 180 -11.91 24.11 18.40
CA THR A 180 -12.04 24.00 19.88
C THR A 180 -11.49 22.69 20.46
N ARG A 181 -10.90 22.78 21.67
CA ARG A 181 -10.61 21.67 22.61
C ARG A 181 -11.82 20.74 22.79
N PHE A 182 -11.68 19.47 22.41
CA PHE A 182 -12.60 18.39 22.79
C PHE A 182 -12.01 17.61 23.98
N PRO A 183 -12.78 17.26 25.01
CA PRO A 183 -12.35 16.28 26.00
C PRO A 183 -11.97 14.97 25.28
N PRO A 184 -11.07 14.13 25.83
CA PRO A 184 -10.68 12.90 25.16
C PRO A 184 -11.95 12.08 24.96
N PRO A 185 -12.37 11.79 23.71
CA PRO A 185 -13.62 11.09 23.50
C PRO A 185 -13.50 9.75 24.22
N ASN A 186 -14.50 9.43 25.03
CA ASN A 186 -14.78 8.04 25.37
C ASN A 186 -15.04 7.36 24.01
N LEU A 187 -14.01 6.76 23.42
CA LEU A 187 -14.10 6.08 22.13
C LEU A 187 -15.21 5.05 22.27
N PRO A 188 -16.35 5.21 21.57
CA PRO A 188 -17.32 4.13 21.47
C PRO A 188 -16.56 2.93 20.90
N SER A 189 -16.68 1.78 21.55
CA SER A 189 -15.87 0.57 21.30
C SER A 189 -15.92 0.02 19.86
N ASN A 190 -16.69 0.66 18.95
CA ASN A 190 -16.99 0.19 17.61
C ASN A 190 -16.72 1.23 16.50
N GLU A 191 -16.10 2.38 16.80
CA GLU A 191 -15.86 3.40 15.78
C GLU A 191 -14.86 2.90 14.72
N ARG A 192 -15.31 2.91 13.46
CA ARG A 192 -14.49 2.56 12.29
C ARG A 192 -13.54 3.71 12.01
N ALA A 193 -12.34 3.64 12.53
CA ALA A 193 -11.23 4.42 12.01
C ALA A 193 -10.68 3.74 10.74
N VAL A 194 -10.31 4.53 9.74
CA VAL A 194 -9.69 4.09 8.49
C VAL A 194 -8.42 4.89 8.27
N TYR A 195 -7.33 4.20 7.98
CA TYR A 195 -6.02 4.79 7.68
C TYR A 195 -5.72 4.71 6.19
N ALA A 196 -5.23 5.79 5.58
CA ALA A 196 -4.63 5.75 4.26
C ALA A 196 -3.69 6.95 4.03
N ASN A 197 -2.53 6.70 3.40
CA ASN A 197 -1.62 7.74 2.90
C ASN A 197 -1.23 8.80 3.95
N GLY A 198 -0.92 8.37 5.18
CA GLY A 198 -0.57 9.29 6.27
C GLY A 198 -1.75 10.01 6.91
N HIS A 199 -2.99 9.70 6.52
CA HIS A 199 -4.19 10.27 7.09
C HIS A 199 -4.99 9.19 7.83
N ILE A 200 -5.74 9.61 8.84
CA ILE A 200 -6.70 8.77 9.56
C ILE A 200 -8.03 9.49 9.58
N ALA A 201 -9.04 8.83 9.02
CA ALA A 201 -10.42 9.26 9.13
C ALA A 201 -11.10 8.42 10.20
N TRP A 202 -11.86 9.04 11.09
CA TRP A 202 -12.69 8.37 12.07
C TRP A 202 -13.99 9.17 12.25
N GLN A 203 -15.02 8.50 12.75
CA GLN A 203 -16.32 9.12 12.98
C GLN A 203 -16.38 9.57 14.44
N GLN A 204 -16.74 10.82 14.72
CA GLN A 204 -16.78 11.35 16.10
C GLN A 204 -18.22 11.40 16.64
N GLU A 205 -19.18 11.76 15.79
CA GLU A 205 -20.61 11.78 16.11
C GLU A 205 -21.40 11.19 14.93
N THR A 206 -22.73 11.16 15.02
CA THR A 206 -23.59 10.60 13.96
C THR A 206 -23.48 11.32 12.62
N HIS A 207 -22.95 12.56 12.58
CA HIS A 207 -22.92 13.39 11.37
C HIS A 207 -21.57 14.10 11.14
N THR A 208 -20.54 13.75 11.90
CA THR A 208 -19.22 14.38 11.81
C THR A 208 -18.14 13.32 11.63
N LEU A 209 -17.29 13.55 10.64
CA LEU A 209 -16.07 12.79 10.45
C LEU A 209 -14.87 13.67 10.80
N VAL A 210 -13.88 13.07 11.44
CA VAL A 210 -12.61 13.72 11.75
C VAL A 210 -11.55 13.09 10.86
N LEU A 211 -10.80 13.94 10.17
CA LEU A 211 -9.64 13.56 9.37
C LEU A 211 -8.39 14.14 10.01
N ASP A 212 -7.56 13.27 10.58
CA ASP A 212 -6.27 13.62 11.14
C ASP A 212 -5.19 13.34 10.09
N ASN A 213 -4.38 14.34 9.76
CA ASN A 213 -3.16 14.15 8.99
C ASN A 213 -2.00 13.96 9.97
N LEU A 214 -1.41 12.77 9.93
CA LEU A 214 -0.35 12.39 10.87
C LEU A 214 0.99 13.05 10.54
N GLN A 215 1.19 13.49 9.31
CA GLN A 215 2.47 14.06 8.87
C GLN A 215 2.63 15.50 9.36
N ASP A 216 1.58 16.32 9.20
CA ASP A 216 1.59 17.73 9.62
C ASP A 216 0.93 17.94 10.99
N LYS A 217 0.39 16.87 11.59
CA LYS A 217 -0.36 16.89 12.86
C LYS A 217 -1.59 17.80 12.80
N SER A 218 -2.17 17.99 11.62
CA SER A 218 -3.39 18.77 11.44
C SER A 218 -4.65 17.90 11.56
N ARG A 219 -5.75 18.53 11.99
CA ARG A 219 -7.08 17.93 12.05
C ARG A 219 -8.02 18.68 11.11
N LYS A 220 -8.91 17.97 10.43
CA LYS A 220 -10.03 18.54 9.67
C LYS A 220 -11.33 17.90 10.13
N ILE A 221 -12.33 18.72 10.41
CA ILE A 221 -13.68 18.23 10.73
C ILE A 221 -14.51 18.32 9.46
N LEU A 222 -14.94 17.17 8.96
CA LEU A 222 -15.78 17.03 7.79
C LEU A 222 -17.22 16.89 8.26
N ALA A 223 -17.92 18.02 8.32
CA ALA A 223 -19.33 18.08 8.65
C ALA A 223 -20.19 17.99 7.38
N PHE A 224 -21.32 17.29 7.48
CA PHE A 224 -22.29 17.22 6.40
C PHE A 224 -23.05 18.57 6.24
N PRO A 225 -23.04 19.21 5.06
CA PRO A 225 -23.81 20.42 4.81
C PRO A 225 -25.30 20.08 4.77
N GLY A 226 -26.00 20.41 5.86
CA GLY A 226 -27.42 20.10 6.03
C GLY A 226 -27.75 19.18 7.19
N ALA A 227 -26.82 18.92 8.11
CA ALA A 227 -27.01 18.14 9.35
C ALA A 227 -27.94 18.80 10.38
N ARG A 228 -29.05 19.40 9.93
CA ARG A 228 -30.11 19.87 10.81
C ARG A 228 -31.20 18.80 10.80
N LEU A 229 -31.33 18.10 11.94
CA LEU A 229 -32.46 17.26 12.38
C LEU A 229 -32.35 15.76 12.05
N LEU A 230 -32.08 14.95 13.08
CA LEU A 230 -32.51 13.55 13.27
C LEU A 230 -32.50 12.67 12.01
N GLY A 231 -31.40 12.68 11.27
CA GLY A 231 -31.23 11.90 10.06
C GLY A 231 -30.51 10.56 10.29
N PRO A 232 -30.46 9.69 9.27
CA PRO A 232 -29.60 8.52 9.28
C PRO A 232 -28.14 8.89 9.56
N GLU A 233 -27.44 7.99 10.23
CA GLU A 233 -26.03 8.15 10.60
C GLU A 233 -25.11 8.20 9.37
N LEU A 234 -24.18 9.14 9.37
CA LEU A 234 -23.10 9.25 8.39
C LEU A 234 -22.01 8.23 8.74
N LYS A 235 -21.83 7.22 7.89
CA LYS A 235 -20.86 6.14 8.11
C LYS A 235 -19.62 6.35 7.26
N LEU A 236 -18.45 6.34 7.88
CA LEU A 236 -17.18 6.32 7.14
C LEU A 236 -17.09 5.04 6.30
N ALA A 237 -16.89 5.19 4.99
CA ALA A 237 -16.92 4.09 4.04
C ALA A 237 -15.54 3.78 3.43
N ALA A 238 -14.77 4.81 3.07
CA ALA A 238 -13.41 4.64 2.55
C ALA A 238 -12.55 5.88 2.75
N LEU A 239 -11.23 5.69 2.79
CA LEU A 239 -10.24 6.77 2.79
C LEU A 239 -9.18 6.47 1.71
N GLY A 240 -8.94 7.45 0.84
CA GLY A 240 -7.94 7.37 -0.23
C GLY A 240 -6.81 8.37 -0.05
N ASN A 241 -6.02 8.56 -1.10
CA ASN A 241 -4.95 9.56 -1.12
C ASN A 241 -5.46 11.00 -1.32
N GLN A 242 -6.65 11.17 -1.90
CA GLN A 242 -7.24 12.50 -2.13
C GLN A 242 -8.67 12.65 -1.63
N LEU A 243 -9.36 11.56 -1.32
CA LEU A 243 -10.78 11.57 -0.95
C LEU A 243 -11.04 10.88 0.37
N VAL A 244 -11.95 11.45 1.15
CA VAL A 244 -12.65 10.77 2.25
C VAL A 244 -14.05 10.48 1.76
N VAL A 245 -14.50 9.22 1.86
CA VAL A 245 -15.81 8.79 1.39
C VAL A 245 -16.66 8.31 2.56
N ALA A 246 -17.89 8.80 2.62
CA ALA A 246 -18.86 8.40 3.61
C ALA A 246 -20.22 8.13 2.97
N THR A 247 -21.06 7.38 3.68
CA THR A 247 -22.37 6.97 3.21
C THR A 247 -23.43 7.31 4.24
N MET A 248 -24.59 7.76 3.79
CA MET A 248 -25.75 7.99 4.63
C MET A 248 -26.98 7.56 3.84
N ASP A 249 -27.60 6.45 4.24
CA ASP A 249 -28.64 5.78 3.45
C ASP A 249 -28.18 5.52 2.00
N ARG A 250 -28.89 6.00 0.98
CA ARG A 250 -28.51 5.88 -0.44
C ARG A 250 -27.60 7.00 -0.95
N HIS A 251 -27.15 7.88 -0.07
CA HIS A 251 -26.25 8.97 -0.45
C HIS A 251 -24.79 8.60 -0.20
N VAL A 252 -23.94 8.92 -1.18
CA VAL A 252 -22.49 8.85 -1.04
C VAL A 252 -21.94 10.27 -1.06
N PHE A 253 -21.09 10.54 -0.09
CA PHE A 253 -20.38 11.80 0.09
C PHE A 253 -18.91 11.56 -0.14
N ALA A 254 -18.28 12.48 -0.85
CA ALA A 254 -16.84 12.46 -1.04
C ALA A 254 -16.27 13.86 -0.81
N TRP A 255 -15.36 13.96 0.15
CA TRP A 255 -14.62 15.19 0.44
C TRP A 255 -13.23 15.09 -0.19
N ASN A 256 -12.87 16.08 -0.99
CA ASN A 256 -11.50 16.25 -1.43
C ASN A 256 -10.66 16.79 -0.28
N ILE A 257 -9.68 16.00 0.16
CA ILE A 257 -8.80 16.30 1.30
C ILE A 257 -8.05 17.62 1.10
N HIS A 258 -7.71 17.96 -0.15
CA HIS A 258 -6.90 19.12 -0.49
C HIS A 258 -7.76 20.37 -0.70
N THR A 259 -8.84 20.26 -1.49
CA THR A 259 -9.69 21.43 -1.82
C THR A 259 -10.80 21.68 -0.82
N ASN A 260 -11.03 20.74 0.10
CA ASN A 260 -12.14 20.74 1.06
C ASN A 260 -13.54 20.82 0.40
N VAL A 261 -13.64 20.50 -0.89
CA VAL A 261 -14.91 20.44 -1.61
C VAL A 261 -15.59 19.12 -1.28
N CYS A 262 -16.85 19.19 -0.89
CA CYS A 262 -17.73 18.04 -0.67
C CYS A 262 -18.69 17.91 -1.84
N GLU A 263 -18.74 16.73 -2.44
CA GLU A 263 -19.76 16.38 -3.42
C GLU A 263 -20.65 15.24 -2.92
N ARG A 264 -21.87 15.17 -3.47
CA ARG A 264 -22.88 14.17 -3.13
C ARG A 264 -23.44 13.51 -4.38
N LYS A 265 -23.61 12.19 -4.34
CA LYS A 265 -24.42 11.42 -5.29
C LYS A 265 -25.48 10.59 -4.58
N THR A 266 -26.59 10.37 -5.26
CA THR A 266 -27.67 9.49 -4.82
C THR A 266 -27.62 8.20 -5.62
N LEU A 267 -27.65 7.07 -4.94
CA LEU A 267 -27.60 5.74 -5.53
C LEU A 267 -29.01 5.13 -5.68
N PRO A 268 -29.17 4.16 -6.60
CA PRO A 268 -30.43 3.43 -6.75
C PRO A 268 -30.71 2.40 -5.63
N SER A 269 -29.71 2.08 -4.81
CA SER A 269 -29.79 1.17 -3.65
C SER A 269 -28.72 1.52 -2.59
N LEU A 270 -28.79 0.87 -1.44
CA LEU A 270 -27.84 1.09 -0.34
C LEU A 270 -26.41 0.69 -0.74
N PRO A 271 -25.39 1.51 -0.42
CA PRO A 271 -24.00 1.14 -0.65
C PRO A 271 -23.59 0.05 0.34
N ALA A 272 -23.13 -1.08 -0.21
CA ALA A 272 -22.57 -2.18 0.58
C ALA A 272 -21.08 -1.94 0.87
N GLN A 273 -20.35 -1.40 -0.12
CA GLN A 273 -18.93 -1.09 0.00
C GLN A 273 -18.56 0.11 -0.88
N CYS A 274 -17.60 0.90 -0.41
CA CYS A 274 -16.92 1.92 -1.21
C CYS A 274 -15.41 1.70 -1.17
N THR A 275 -14.73 2.04 -2.26
CA THR A 275 -13.28 2.22 -2.30
C THR A 275 -12.97 3.49 -3.08
N THR A 276 -11.79 4.09 -2.85
CA THR A 276 -11.44 5.34 -3.51
C THR A 276 -9.96 5.39 -3.84
N CYS A 277 -9.64 5.98 -4.99
CA CYS A 277 -8.26 6.29 -5.40
C CYS A 277 -8.28 7.57 -6.24
N ARG A 278 -7.38 8.50 -5.93
CA ARG A 278 -7.32 9.83 -6.55
C ARG A 278 -8.70 10.48 -6.51
N THR A 279 -9.26 10.85 -7.65
CA THR A 279 -10.56 11.51 -7.79
C THR A 279 -11.71 10.53 -8.03
N GLN A 280 -11.48 9.22 -7.92
CA GLN A 280 -12.48 8.20 -8.22
C GLN A 280 -12.94 7.46 -6.98
N VAL A 281 -14.25 7.23 -6.94
CA VAL A 281 -14.95 6.42 -5.95
C VAL A 281 -15.62 5.26 -6.69
N VAL A 282 -15.32 4.04 -6.26
CA VAL A 282 -16.00 2.83 -6.74
C VAL A 282 -16.93 2.35 -5.65
N ILE A 283 -18.17 2.10 -6.04
CA ILE A 283 -19.29 1.87 -5.13
C ILE A 283 -19.93 0.55 -5.53
N VAL A 284 -19.96 -0.39 -4.59
CA VAL A 284 -20.68 -1.66 -4.74
C VAL A 284 -22.00 -1.52 -4.00
N THR A 285 -23.10 -1.82 -4.68
CA THR A 285 -24.44 -1.89 -4.10
C THR A 285 -25.03 -3.27 -4.34
N GLU A 286 -26.20 -3.53 -3.76
CA GLU A 286 -26.97 -4.76 -4.04
C GLU A 286 -27.44 -4.86 -5.51
N LYS A 287 -27.51 -3.73 -6.22
CA LYS A 287 -28.05 -3.68 -7.59
C LYS A 287 -26.96 -3.65 -8.66
N GLY A 288 -25.73 -3.28 -8.32
CA GLY A 288 -24.67 -3.17 -9.30
C GLY A 288 -23.41 -2.50 -8.78
N LEU A 289 -22.51 -2.22 -9.73
CA LEU A 289 -21.26 -1.51 -9.52
C LEU A 289 -21.38 -0.12 -10.14
N TYR A 290 -20.98 0.90 -9.38
CA TYR A 290 -20.94 2.27 -9.87
C TYR A 290 -19.53 2.85 -9.73
N VAL A 291 -19.11 3.61 -10.73
CA VAL A 291 -17.88 4.39 -10.71
C VAL A 291 -18.25 5.86 -10.77
N TRP A 292 -17.76 6.62 -9.81
CA TRP A 292 -17.96 8.05 -9.72
C TRP A 292 -16.62 8.77 -9.74
N THR A 293 -16.44 9.68 -10.68
CA THR A 293 -15.32 10.64 -10.65
C THR A 293 -15.83 11.96 -10.10
N ILE A 294 -15.14 12.53 -9.12
CA ILE A 294 -15.47 13.84 -8.53
C ILE A 294 -15.51 14.92 -9.61
N GLY A 295 -16.55 15.77 -9.59
CA GLY A 295 -16.88 16.73 -10.64
C GLY A 295 -17.58 16.11 -11.86
N GLY A 296 -17.71 14.79 -11.91
CA GLY A 296 -18.29 14.04 -13.03
C GLY A 296 -19.64 13.38 -12.72
N SER A 297 -20.10 12.59 -13.69
CA SER A 297 -21.29 11.76 -13.55
C SER A 297 -21.02 10.47 -12.77
N LEU A 298 -22.04 9.98 -12.08
CA LEU A 298 -22.08 8.61 -11.56
C LEU A 298 -22.41 7.69 -12.73
N ILE A 299 -21.59 6.67 -12.97
CA ILE A 299 -21.75 5.75 -14.10
C ILE A 299 -21.89 4.33 -13.56
N GLU A 300 -22.89 3.62 -14.04
CA GLU A 300 -23.05 2.19 -13.80
C GLU A 300 -22.10 1.39 -14.68
N VAL A 301 -21.50 0.35 -14.11
CA VAL A 301 -20.61 -0.58 -14.82
C VAL A 301 -21.36 -1.88 -14.99
N ASP A 302 -21.49 -2.32 -16.24
CA ASP A 302 -22.10 -3.59 -16.59
C ASP A 302 -21.24 -4.74 -16.04
N LEU A 303 -21.68 -5.31 -14.93
CA LEU A 303 -21.09 -6.54 -14.42
C LEU A 303 -21.51 -7.69 -15.34
N PRO A 304 -20.59 -8.59 -15.72
CA PRO A 304 -20.99 -9.73 -16.53
C PRO A 304 -21.99 -10.56 -15.71
N VAL A 305 -23.10 -10.91 -16.35
CA VAL A 305 -24.12 -11.78 -15.76
C VAL A 305 -23.51 -13.19 -15.77
N TYR A 306 -23.17 -13.69 -14.59
CA TYR A 306 -22.81 -15.09 -14.45
C TYR A 306 -24.05 -15.81 -13.94
N GLU A 307 -24.53 -16.78 -14.72
CA GLU A 307 -25.48 -17.80 -14.27
C GLU A 307 -24.77 -18.68 -13.23
N ILE A 308 -24.61 -18.18 -12.01
CA ILE A 308 -24.15 -18.99 -10.89
C ILE A 308 -25.40 -19.27 -10.09
N GLU A 309 -25.84 -20.53 -10.04
CA GLU A 309 -26.94 -20.94 -9.17
C GLU A 309 -26.55 -20.64 -7.71
N PHE A 310 -27.17 -19.60 -7.17
CA PHE A 310 -26.81 -18.97 -5.89
C PHE A 310 -27.23 -19.85 -4.70
N LEU A 311 -26.36 -20.77 -4.28
CA LEU A 311 -26.50 -21.38 -2.96
C LEU A 311 -26.05 -20.39 -1.88
N ALA A 312 -26.97 -19.53 -1.42
CA ALA A 312 -27.08 -18.89 -0.10
C ALA A 312 -25.85 -18.19 0.56
N VAL A 313 -24.67 -18.15 -0.07
CA VAL A 313 -23.49 -17.49 0.51
C VAL A 313 -23.55 -16.01 0.15
N LYS A 314 -23.59 -15.17 1.19
CA LYS A 314 -23.46 -13.72 1.12
C LYS A 314 -22.26 -13.38 0.24
N GLN A 315 -22.50 -12.93 -0.99
CA GLN A 315 -21.43 -12.64 -1.93
C GLN A 315 -20.54 -11.54 -1.37
N PHE A 316 -19.24 -11.83 -1.25
CA PHE A 316 -18.25 -10.82 -0.93
C PHE A 316 -17.77 -10.22 -2.25
N CYS A 317 -18.36 -9.09 -2.62
CA CYS A 317 -17.93 -8.28 -3.75
C CYS A 317 -17.10 -7.10 -3.24
N LYS A 318 -15.81 -7.06 -3.60
CA LYS A 318 -14.90 -5.94 -3.30
C LYS A 318 -14.38 -5.37 -4.60
N ALA A 319 -14.47 -4.05 -4.77
CA ALA A 319 -14.00 -3.37 -5.95
C ALA A 319 -12.81 -2.47 -5.62
N PHE A 320 -11.88 -2.32 -6.56
CA PHE A 320 -10.62 -1.63 -6.37
C PHE A 320 -10.30 -0.78 -7.61
N VAL A 321 -9.74 0.41 -7.40
CA VAL A 321 -9.25 1.27 -8.48
C VAL A 321 -7.78 0.99 -8.70
N HIS A 322 -7.34 0.91 -9.95
CA HIS A 322 -5.92 0.78 -10.26
C HIS A 322 -5.18 2.05 -9.81
N PRO A 323 -4.06 1.93 -9.07
CA PRO A 323 -3.43 3.07 -8.40
C PRO A 323 -2.79 4.09 -9.36
N ARG A 324 -2.47 3.65 -10.58
CA ARG A 324 -1.80 4.46 -11.60
C ARG A 324 -2.66 4.83 -12.79
N LEU A 325 -3.76 4.11 -13.01
CA LEU A 325 -4.54 4.15 -14.24
C LEU A 325 -5.98 4.47 -13.88
N ASP A 326 -6.38 5.72 -14.11
CA ASP A 326 -7.71 6.23 -13.70
C ASP A 326 -8.86 5.60 -14.48
N ASN A 327 -8.59 4.81 -15.51
CA ASN A 327 -9.61 4.14 -16.30
C ASN A 327 -9.70 2.64 -15.99
N VAL A 328 -8.94 2.12 -15.01
CA VAL A 328 -8.90 0.69 -14.72
C VAL A 328 -9.48 0.41 -13.33
N VAL A 329 -10.48 -0.45 -13.29
CA VAL A 329 -11.13 -0.92 -12.06
C VAL A 329 -11.10 -2.44 -12.05
N TYR A 330 -10.86 -3.01 -10.87
CA TYR A 330 -10.95 -4.45 -10.64
C TYR A 330 -12.12 -4.73 -9.72
N VAL A 331 -12.90 -5.75 -10.03
CA VAL A 331 -13.97 -6.26 -9.17
C VAL A 331 -13.64 -7.68 -8.79
N ARG A 332 -13.43 -7.92 -7.50
CA ARG A 332 -13.27 -9.25 -6.93
C ARG A 332 -14.60 -9.72 -6.39
N ARG A 333 -15.02 -10.90 -6.83
CA ARG A 333 -16.18 -11.62 -6.29
C ARG A 333 -15.72 -12.96 -5.77
N VAL A 334 -16.24 -13.33 -4.61
CA VAL A 334 -15.97 -14.64 -4.00
C VAL A 334 -17.31 -15.35 -3.84
N TYR A 335 -17.39 -16.56 -4.37
CA TYR A 335 -18.55 -17.43 -4.20
C TYR A 335 -18.11 -18.84 -3.89
N ARG A 336 -19.00 -19.59 -3.24
CA ARG A 336 -18.81 -21.02 -3.02
C ARG A 336 -19.09 -21.75 -4.33
N HIS A 337 -18.09 -22.46 -4.85
CA HIS A 337 -18.20 -23.20 -6.12
C HIS A 337 -18.59 -24.66 -5.90
N THR A 338 -18.01 -25.30 -4.88
CA THR A 338 -18.44 -26.61 -4.37
C THR A 338 -18.55 -26.56 -2.85
N SER A 339 -18.97 -27.64 -2.20
CA SER A 339 -18.98 -27.75 -0.73
C SER A 339 -17.62 -27.48 -0.09
N SER A 340 -16.53 -27.76 -0.81
CA SER A 340 -15.16 -27.59 -0.34
C SER A 340 -14.35 -26.58 -1.14
N THR A 341 -14.90 -25.80 -2.08
CA THR A 341 -14.11 -24.84 -2.86
C THR A 341 -14.75 -23.46 -2.92
N LEU A 342 -13.93 -22.42 -2.73
CA LEU A 342 -14.26 -21.04 -3.05
C LEU A 342 -13.71 -20.71 -4.43
N ARG A 343 -14.53 -20.07 -5.27
CA ARG A 343 -14.07 -19.46 -6.50
C ARG A 343 -13.93 -17.96 -6.32
N PHE A 344 -12.75 -17.46 -6.65
CA PHE A 344 -12.42 -16.06 -6.75
C PHE A 344 -12.50 -15.65 -8.22
N VAL A 345 -13.31 -14.65 -8.51
CA VAL A 345 -13.43 -14.07 -9.84
C VAL A 345 -13.00 -12.62 -9.78
N ILE A 346 -12.00 -12.27 -10.59
CA ILE A 346 -11.48 -10.91 -10.72
C ILE A 346 -11.79 -10.43 -12.12
N ASP A 347 -12.68 -9.46 -12.23
CA ASP A 347 -12.99 -8.79 -13.49
C ASP A 347 -12.20 -7.49 -13.61
N LYS A 348 -11.49 -7.32 -14.73
CA LYS A 348 -10.80 -6.09 -15.12
C LYS A 348 -11.71 -5.29 -16.03
N PHE A 349 -11.99 -4.05 -15.62
CA PHE A 349 -12.71 -3.08 -16.43
C PHE A 349 -11.74 -2.00 -16.89
N VAL A 350 -11.78 -1.65 -18.17
CA VAL A 350 -11.03 -0.54 -18.75
C VAL A 350 -12.02 0.41 -19.41
N GLN A 351 -12.01 1.69 -19.02
CA GLN A 351 -12.97 2.68 -19.52
C GLN A 351 -14.43 2.21 -19.37
N ARG A 352 -14.73 1.53 -18.26
CA ARG A 352 -16.06 0.99 -17.91
C ARG A 352 -16.49 -0.23 -18.73
N GLN A 353 -15.68 -0.68 -19.69
CA GLN A 353 -15.96 -1.91 -20.41
C GLN A 353 -15.24 -3.07 -19.73
N HIS A 354 -15.95 -4.19 -19.60
CA HIS A 354 -15.33 -5.44 -19.18
C HIS A 354 -14.29 -5.86 -20.23
N VAL A 355 -13.07 -6.15 -19.79
CA VAL A 355 -11.96 -6.53 -20.68
C VAL A 355 -11.49 -7.95 -20.44
N LYS A 356 -11.37 -8.36 -19.17
CA LYS A 356 -10.80 -9.66 -18.81
C LYS A 356 -11.45 -10.17 -17.52
N THR A 357 -11.69 -11.47 -17.46
CA THR A 357 -12.03 -12.19 -16.24
C THR A 357 -10.93 -13.17 -15.90
N LEU A 358 -10.54 -13.19 -14.64
CA LEU A 358 -9.62 -14.16 -14.07
C LEU A 358 -10.38 -14.98 -13.03
N ASN A 359 -10.30 -16.31 -13.13
CA ASN A 359 -10.98 -17.22 -12.21
C ASN A 359 -9.93 -18.07 -11.48
N TYR A 360 -10.09 -18.23 -10.18
CA TYR A 360 -9.24 -19.06 -9.34
C TYR A 360 -10.09 -19.86 -8.38
N ASP A 361 -9.90 -21.17 -8.34
CA ASP A 361 -10.53 -22.06 -7.36
C ASP A 361 -9.56 -22.34 -6.23
N VAL A 362 -10.03 -22.13 -5.01
CA VAL A 362 -9.29 -22.37 -3.77
C VAL A 362 -10.07 -23.40 -3.00
N ASP A 363 -9.47 -24.58 -2.80
CA ASP A 363 -10.02 -25.59 -1.89
C ASP A 363 -10.12 -24.99 -0.47
N ILE A 364 -11.08 -25.39 0.34
CA ILE A 364 -11.26 -24.94 1.73
C ILE A 364 -10.96 -26.11 2.66
N GLY A 365 -10.88 -27.34 2.14
CA GLY A 365 -10.57 -28.54 2.91
C GLY A 365 -9.24 -28.42 3.67
N TRP A 366 -8.26 -27.70 3.13
CA TRP A 366 -7.01 -27.40 3.82
C TRP A 366 -7.15 -26.34 4.91
N LEU A 367 -8.06 -25.38 4.77
CA LEU A 367 -8.36 -24.37 5.80
C LEU A 367 -9.12 -24.98 6.99
N THR A 368 -9.98 -25.98 6.75
CA THR A 368 -10.76 -26.62 7.81
C THR A 368 -9.97 -27.66 8.61
N ASN A 369 -8.97 -28.31 8.00
CA ASN A 369 -8.22 -29.38 8.66
C ASN A 369 -7.21 -28.89 9.73
N GLU A 370 -6.86 -27.59 9.75
CA GLU A 370 -6.05 -27.02 10.83
C GLU A 370 -6.87 -26.50 12.03
N ARG A 371 -8.22 -26.57 12.01
CA ARG A 371 -9.04 -25.95 13.07
C ARG A 371 -10.34 -26.64 13.51
N ILE A 372 -10.77 -27.75 12.92
CA ILE A 372 -11.96 -28.48 13.42
C ILE A 372 -11.56 -29.51 14.50
N ALA A 373 -11.18 -28.98 15.66
CA ALA A 373 -11.21 -29.69 16.93
C ALA A 373 -11.56 -28.73 18.08
N SER A 374 -12.61 -27.92 17.91
CA SER A 374 -13.44 -27.34 18.98
C SER A 374 -14.35 -26.27 18.38
N SER A 375 -15.59 -26.20 18.87
CA SER A 375 -16.67 -25.28 18.47
C SER A 375 -17.60 -25.73 17.33
N TYR A 376 -18.31 -26.84 17.58
CA TYR A 376 -19.73 -26.96 17.20
C TYR A 376 -20.48 -27.57 18.39
N GLU A 377 -21.17 -26.74 19.17
CA GLU A 377 -22.29 -27.17 20.01
C GLU A 377 -23.58 -26.64 19.40
N GLY A 378 -24.51 -27.55 19.09
CA GLY A 378 -25.77 -27.23 18.44
C GLY A 378 -26.65 -28.43 18.09
N VAL A 379 -27.07 -29.18 19.12
CA VAL A 379 -28.29 -30.03 19.22
C VAL A 379 -28.34 -31.39 18.50
N ILE A 380 -27.98 -32.46 19.23
CA ILE A 380 -28.55 -33.84 19.17
C ILE A 380 -28.55 -34.39 20.63
N PRO A 381 -29.56 -35.15 21.12
CA PRO A 381 -29.75 -35.41 22.55
C PRO A 381 -28.97 -36.62 23.13
N LEU A 382 -28.49 -36.40 24.36
CA LEU A 382 -28.20 -37.30 25.51
C LEU A 382 -27.68 -38.74 25.27
N SER A 383 -26.45 -39.00 25.74
CA SER A 383 -26.17 -39.98 26.82
C SER A 383 -24.75 -39.83 27.41
N GLU A 384 -24.70 -39.61 28.73
CA GLU A 384 -23.66 -39.95 29.73
C GLU A 384 -22.17 -39.98 29.36
N GLN A 385 -21.36 -39.09 29.97
CA GLN A 385 -20.40 -39.43 31.04
C GLN A 385 -19.55 -38.21 31.48
N ASN A 386 -19.29 -38.14 32.79
CA ASN A 386 -18.49 -37.13 33.48
C ASN A 386 -16.97 -37.27 33.24
N HIS A 387 -16.22 -36.17 33.14
CA HIS A 387 -15.11 -35.81 34.05
C HIS A 387 -14.41 -34.49 33.67
N TYR A 388 -13.84 -33.86 34.71
CA TYR A 388 -13.21 -32.53 34.83
C TYR A 388 -12.02 -32.25 33.89
N HIS A 389 -11.81 -30.98 33.48
CA HIS A 389 -10.66 -30.16 33.90
C HIS A 389 -10.72 -28.69 33.44
N GLU A 390 -9.97 -27.87 34.18
CA GLU A 390 -9.89 -26.40 34.22
C GLU A 390 -9.28 -25.71 32.99
N GLY A 391 -9.84 -24.55 32.66
CA GLY A 391 -9.16 -23.26 32.46
C GLY A 391 -8.07 -23.11 31.38
N ARG A 392 -8.35 -22.26 30.38
CA ARG A 392 -7.49 -21.11 29.98
C ARG A 392 -8.14 -20.30 28.85
N TYR A 393 -7.78 -19.01 28.86
CA TYR A 393 -8.33 -17.89 28.09
C TYR A 393 -8.44 -18.13 26.56
N LEU A 394 -9.62 -17.78 26.02
CA LEU A 394 -9.90 -17.65 24.60
C LEU A 394 -9.30 -16.35 24.07
N HIS A 395 -8.37 -16.45 23.12
CA HIS A 395 -8.09 -15.37 22.18
C HIS A 395 -8.76 -15.71 20.84
N GLU A 396 -9.69 -14.84 20.45
CA GLU A 396 -10.35 -14.80 19.16
C GLU A 396 -9.29 -14.46 18.09
N PHE A 397 -9.03 -15.37 17.15
CA PHE A 397 -8.07 -15.19 16.07
C PHE A 397 -8.82 -15.16 14.74
N ASP A 398 -8.99 -13.95 14.20
CA ASP A 398 -9.36 -13.69 12.82
C ASP A 398 -8.34 -14.31 11.87
N MET A 399 -8.79 -15.27 11.07
CA MET A 399 -8.02 -15.93 10.00
C MET A 399 -8.37 -15.27 8.68
N PHE A 400 -7.55 -14.38 8.12
CA PHE A 400 -7.50 -14.11 6.68
C PHE A 400 -6.24 -13.29 6.39
N HIS A 401 -5.08 -13.93 6.21
CA HIS A 401 -3.87 -13.24 5.72
C HIS A 401 -3.04 -14.19 4.86
N GLU A 402 -3.25 -14.15 3.54
CA GLU A 402 -2.36 -14.82 2.60
C GLU A 402 -2.07 -13.90 1.41
N SER A 403 -0.79 -13.73 1.10
CA SER A 403 -0.31 -13.16 -0.15
C SER A 403 0.01 -14.32 -1.08
N PHE A 404 -0.65 -14.39 -2.24
CA PHE A 404 -0.34 -15.43 -3.22
C PHE A 404 0.45 -14.85 -4.39
N LEU A 405 1.60 -15.48 -4.66
CA LEU A 405 2.30 -15.34 -5.93
C LEU A 405 1.65 -16.31 -6.91
N VAL A 406 0.76 -15.81 -7.76
CA VAL A 406 0.10 -16.67 -8.75
C VAL A 406 0.98 -16.73 -9.98
N ARG A 407 1.54 -17.93 -10.23
CA ARG A 407 2.30 -18.25 -11.43
C ARG A 407 1.40 -19.07 -12.35
N GLU A 408 1.10 -18.53 -13.53
CA GLU A 408 0.33 -19.26 -14.54
C GLU A 408 1.12 -20.51 -14.96
N ILE A 409 0.54 -21.70 -14.79
CA ILE A 409 1.11 -22.96 -15.29
C ILE A 409 0.37 -23.29 -16.59
N PRO A 410 1.04 -23.21 -17.75
CA PRO A 410 0.35 -23.37 -19.03
C PRO A 410 0.00 -24.83 -19.32
N HIS A 411 -1.28 -25.11 -19.57
CA HIS A 411 -1.68 -26.20 -20.44
C HIS A 411 -1.62 -25.70 -21.90
N ASN A 412 -0.74 -26.30 -22.71
CA ASN A 412 -0.58 -26.10 -24.16
C ASN A 412 0.34 -24.94 -24.63
N GLY A 413 1.65 -25.10 -24.42
CA GLY A 413 2.63 -25.08 -25.52
C GLY A 413 3.02 -23.76 -26.22
N ARG A 414 2.43 -22.59 -25.94
CA ARG A 414 2.95 -21.29 -26.43
C ARG A 414 2.94 -20.24 -25.32
N ARG A 415 4.07 -19.55 -25.17
CA ARG A 415 4.51 -18.83 -23.97
C ARG A 415 4.06 -17.37 -23.93
N HIS A 416 3.33 -17.01 -22.88
CA HIS A 416 3.39 -15.73 -22.17
C HIS A 416 3.23 -16.05 -20.68
N ASN A 417 4.13 -15.57 -19.82
CA ASN A 417 4.03 -15.78 -18.38
C ASN A 417 3.71 -14.44 -17.73
N GLU A 418 2.46 -14.21 -17.36
CA GLU A 418 2.08 -13.08 -16.52
C GLU A 418 2.21 -13.52 -15.04
N THR A 419 3.04 -12.83 -14.26
CA THR A 419 3.12 -13.05 -12.82
C THR A 419 2.30 -11.97 -12.14
N PHE A 420 1.34 -12.37 -11.31
CA PHE A 420 0.57 -11.44 -10.50
C PHE A 420 0.90 -11.67 -9.04
N MET A 421 1.22 -10.58 -8.34
CA MET A 421 1.27 -10.58 -6.89
C MET A 421 -0.02 -9.96 -6.40
N PHE A 422 -0.88 -10.78 -5.81
CA PHE A 422 -2.08 -10.32 -5.15
C PHE A 422 -1.82 -10.32 -3.65
N ASN A 423 -1.76 -9.13 -3.06
CA ASN A 423 -1.98 -9.01 -1.63
C ASN A 423 -3.50 -8.85 -1.43
N PHE A 424 -4.12 -9.87 -0.84
CA PHE A 424 -5.59 -10.01 -0.79
C PHE A 424 -6.28 -8.94 0.06
N ASP A 425 -5.48 -8.21 0.84
CA ASP A 425 -5.91 -7.21 1.82
C ASP A 425 -5.65 -5.77 1.33
N ASP A 426 -4.56 -5.53 0.58
CA ASP A 426 -3.98 -4.19 0.36
C ASP A 426 -4.59 -3.33 -0.76
N ASN A 427 -5.73 -3.65 -1.36
CA ASN A 427 -6.32 -2.87 -2.47
C ASN A 427 -5.44 -2.70 -3.73
N PHE A 428 -4.37 -3.48 -3.92
CA PHE A 428 -3.53 -3.40 -5.11
C PHE A 428 -3.50 -4.73 -5.88
N ALA A 429 -3.75 -4.64 -7.19
CA ALA A 429 -3.32 -5.63 -8.16
C ALA A 429 -2.11 -5.04 -8.90
N VAL A 430 -0.93 -5.64 -8.77
CA VAL A 430 0.25 -5.22 -9.53
C VAL A 430 0.42 -6.18 -10.70
N GLU A 431 0.18 -5.66 -11.90
CA GLU A 431 0.56 -6.32 -13.15
C GLU A 431 2.09 -6.18 -13.28
N LEU A 432 2.83 -7.27 -13.05
CA LEU A 432 4.28 -7.28 -13.27
C LEU A 432 4.54 -7.44 -14.78
N SER A 433 4.70 -6.31 -15.48
CA SER A 433 5.04 -6.31 -16.90
C SER A 433 6.43 -6.93 -17.13
N GLU A 434 6.55 -7.75 -18.18
CA GLU A 434 7.78 -8.42 -18.61
C GLU A 434 9.01 -7.50 -18.63
N LYS A 435 9.89 -7.64 -17.64
CA LYS A 435 11.32 -7.44 -17.85
C LYS A 435 12.01 -8.75 -17.53
N LYS A 436 12.62 -9.34 -18.55
CA LYS A 436 13.47 -10.54 -18.45
C LYS A 436 14.59 -10.26 -17.45
N TYR A 437 14.40 -10.65 -16.21
CA TYR A 437 15.50 -10.82 -15.28
C TYR A 437 16.03 -12.23 -15.49
N TRP A 438 17.14 -12.30 -16.23
CA TRP A 438 18.06 -13.42 -16.07
C TRP A 438 18.69 -13.26 -14.69
N VAL A 439 18.43 -14.21 -13.81
CA VAL A 439 19.18 -14.37 -12.58
C VAL A 439 20.57 -14.86 -12.99
N TRP A 440 21.60 -14.05 -12.73
CA TRP A 440 22.99 -14.49 -12.66
C TRP A 440 23.38 -14.47 -11.19
#